data_AF-R9TDD4-F1
#
_entry.id   AF-R9TDD4-F1
#
_cell.length_a   1.000
_cell.length_b   1.000
_cell.length_c   1.000
_cell.angle_alpha   90.00
_cell.angle_beta   90.00
_cell.angle_gamma   90.00
#
_symmetry.space_group_name_H-M   'P 1'
#
loop_
_entity.id
_entity.type
_entity.pdbx_description
1 polymer ?
#
loop_
_entity_poly.entity_id
_entity_poly.type
_entity_poly.pdbx_seq_one_letter_code
_entity_poly.pdbx_strand_id
1 'polypeptide(L)'
;EAADYGHETTSEAMSYLVWVAAMHDNIVKNSGEKFSGASTNDLAKAWKTMEVMIPDVQDNFWQASSVSSQYCGEYDTPDQCPNAWAGESSKTAENPIFNKFTSVYQGKNGNGGLYLMHWLADVDNWYGFGSGTEFTFINTFQRGEQESCWETVPFPCVEEKKYGNSQQGLKGIFNRDSNVTAQWAYTNAPDAEDRAIQGVYDAIQWKVADSSVTAKASEMGDELRNNMYDKYYQEISTNTSWSNGNAGDKSKHYLMNWYTSWGGALKSTGQNWCWQIGCSHAHEFYQNPLAAYGLLTSMNMKADGAKQDYTKSLERQLEFYLWLQSSNGPIAGGATNSYKGRYLSYPSGVPTFYGMMYVEHPVYADPGSNHWIG
;
A
#
# COMPACT_ATOMS: atom_id res chain seq x y z
N GLU A 1 13.64 -3.09 -12.57
CA GLU A 1 12.85 -4.34 -12.44
C GLU A 1 11.52 -4.08 -11.75
N ALA A 2 11.54 -3.33 -10.65
CA ALA A 2 10.39 -2.59 -10.11
C ALA A 2 10.87 -1.20 -9.68
N ALA A 3 11.89 -1.17 -8.80
CA ALA A 3 12.88 -0.11 -8.71
C ALA A 3 13.66 0.00 -10.05
N ASP A 4 14.08 1.20 -10.42
CA ASP A 4 14.80 1.48 -11.66
C ASP A 4 16.29 1.82 -11.44
N TYR A 5 16.70 2.01 -10.17
CA TYR A 5 18.09 2.21 -9.78
C TYR A 5 18.48 1.39 -8.53
N GLY A 6 19.68 0.81 -8.54
CA GLY A 6 20.09 -0.23 -7.57
C GLY A 6 20.37 0.25 -6.14
N HIS A 7 20.55 1.56 -5.91
CA HIS A 7 20.61 2.13 -4.55
C HIS A 7 19.32 2.84 -4.17
N GLU A 8 18.22 2.58 -4.89
CA GLU A 8 16.90 2.73 -4.29
C GLU A 8 16.69 1.63 -3.25
N THR A 9 15.72 1.82 -2.38
CA THR A 9 15.24 0.78 -1.48
C THR A 9 13.73 0.76 -1.46
N THR A 10 13.17 -0.35 -0.98
CA THR A 10 11.74 -0.59 -0.98
C THR A 10 11.24 -0.98 0.40
N SER A 11 9.94 -0.79 0.63
CA SER A 11 9.27 -1.39 1.79
C SER A 11 9.47 -2.91 1.81
N GLU A 12 9.50 -3.55 0.62
CA GLU A 12 9.83 -4.97 0.46
C GLU A 12 11.21 -5.30 1.05
N ALA A 13 12.27 -4.60 0.63
CA ALA A 13 13.62 -4.84 1.14
C ALA A 13 13.69 -4.68 2.68
N MET A 14 12.99 -3.68 3.21
CA MET A 14 12.92 -3.45 4.66
C MET A 14 12.10 -4.51 5.40
N SER A 15 11.06 -5.07 4.78
CA SER A 15 10.30 -6.19 5.33
C SER A 15 11.13 -7.48 5.39
N TYR A 16 11.97 -7.73 4.38
CA TYR A 16 12.94 -8.83 4.43
C TYR A 16 14.01 -8.62 5.50
N LEU A 17 14.47 -7.38 5.71
CA LEU A 17 15.39 -7.07 6.81
C LEU A 17 14.78 -7.43 8.18
N VAL A 18 13.49 -7.11 8.39
CA VAL A 18 12.75 -7.50 9.60
C VAL A 18 12.69 -9.02 9.75
N TRP A 19 12.34 -9.74 8.67
CA TRP A 19 12.21 -11.19 8.72
C TRP A 19 13.54 -11.91 8.97
N VAL A 20 14.61 -11.49 8.28
CA VAL A 20 15.98 -12.00 8.49
C VAL A 20 16.44 -11.75 9.92
N ALA A 21 16.15 -10.58 10.49
CA ALA A 21 16.50 -10.27 11.87
C ALA A 21 15.75 -11.14 12.88
N ALA A 22 14.45 -11.43 12.64
CA ALA A 22 13.69 -12.40 13.43
C ALA A 22 14.31 -13.81 13.37
N MET A 23 14.68 -14.27 12.17
CA MET A 23 15.36 -15.56 11.97
C MET A 23 16.71 -15.61 12.68
N HIS A 24 17.50 -14.54 12.58
CA HIS A 24 18.77 -14.41 13.28
C HIS A 24 18.60 -14.53 14.79
N ASP A 25 17.68 -13.77 15.38
CA ASP A 25 17.40 -13.81 16.82
C ASP A 25 16.96 -15.22 17.26
N ASN A 26 16.15 -15.91 16.45
CA ASN A 26 15.78 -17.31 16.70
C ASN A 26 16.98 -18.26 16.65
N ILE A 27 17.84 -18.17 15.62
CA ILE A 27 19.02 -19.04 15.50
C ILE A 27 19.98 -18.81 16.67
N VAL A 28 20.29 -17.55 17.00
CA VAL A 28 21.21 -17.21 18.10
C VAL A 28 20.68 -17.73 19.44
N LYS A 29 19.38 -17.65 19.67
CA LYS A 29 18.78 -18.05 20.96
C LYS A 29 18.47 -19.54 21.07
N ASN A 30 17.93 -20.14 20.02
CA ASN A 30 17.26 -21.44 20.09
C ASN A 30 18.00 -22.59 19.39
N SER A 31 19.06 -22.34 18.62
CA SER A 31 19.79 -23.43 17.93
C SER A 31 20.62 -24.33 18.85
N GLY A 32 21.01 -23.84 20.03
CA GLY A 32 21.97 -24.50 20.92
C GLY A 32 23.44 -24.27 20.54
N GLU A 33 23.70 -23.57 19.43
CA GLU A 33 25.04 -23.19 18.98
C GLU A 33 25.53 -21.91 19.68
N LYS A 34 26.86 -21.73 19.72
CA LYS A 34 27.49 -20.49 20.22
C LYS A 34 28.14 -19.75 19.07
N PHE A 35 27.59 -18.59 18.72
CA PHE A 35 28.11 -17.73 17.68
C PHE A 35 28.95 -16.60 18.29
N SER A 36 30.23 -16.51 17.91
CA SER A 36 31.11 -15.45 18.39
C SER A 36 30.62 -14.09 17.88
N GLY A 37 30.36 -13.16 18.81
CA GLY A 37 29.94 -11.79 18.48
C GLY A 37 28.45 -11.60 18.14
N ALA A 38 27.63 -12.66 18.18
CA ALA A 38 26.19 -12.53 17.93
C ALA A 38 25.41 -12.35 19.25
N SER A 39 24.34 -11.56 19.19
CA SER A 39 23.37 -11.41 20.27
C SER A 39 21.96 -11.31 19.72
N THR A 40 20.97 -11.60 20.57
CA THR A 40 19.56 -11.33 20.25
C THR A 40 19.26 -9.83 20.31
N ASN A 41 18.12 -9.41 19.77
CA ASN A 41 17.60 -8.03 19.69
C ASN A 41 17.87 -7.33 18.34
N ASP A 42 18.23 -8.10 17.30
CA ASP A 42 18.35 -7.53 15.96
C ASP A 42 16.99 -7.24 15.33
N LEU A 43 15.92 -7.95 15.73
CA LEU A 43 14.56 -7.64 15.28
C LEU A 43 14.17 -6.18 15.63
N ALA A 44 14.45 -5.74 16.86
CA ALA A 44 14.12 -4.38 17.28
C ALA A 44 14.93 -3.32 16.49
N LYS A 45 16.19 -3.61 16.17
CA LYS A 45 17.03 -2.72 15.34
C LYS A 45 16.52 -2.68 13.90
N ALA A 46 16.23 -3.84 13.31
CA ALA A 46 15.69 -3.96 11.97
C ALA A 46 14.34 -3.24 11.83
N TRP A 47 13.44 -3.38 12.80
CA TRP A 47 12.18 -2.64 12.83
C TRP A 47 12.42 -1.13 12.90
N LYS A 48 13.37 -0.68 13.74
CA LYS A 48 13.73 0.74 13.83
C LYS A 48 14.30 1.28 12.52
N THR A 49 15.09 0.48 11.81
CA THR A 49 15.58 0.83 10.47
C THR A 49 14.43 0.86 9.46
N MET A 50 13.52 -0.12 9.48
CA MET A 50 12.34 -0.14 8.60
C MET A 50 11.46 1.10 8.79
N GLU A 51 11.33 1.62 10.01
CA GLU A 51 10.58 2.87 10.28
C GLU A 51 11.09 4.09 9.49
N VAL A 52 12.28 4.06 8.86
CA VAL A 52 12.69 5.12 7.92
C VAL A 52 11.80 5.17 6.68
N MET A 53 11.16 4.06 6.30
CA MET A 53 10.20 4.01 5.20
C MET A 53 8.83 4.56 5.59
N ILE A 54 8.56 4.80 6.88
CA ILE A 54 7.30 5.38 7.35
C ILE A 54 7.42 6.92 7.30
N PRO A 55 6.60 7.62 6.49
CA PRO A 55 6.79 9.05 6.27
C PRO A 55 6.56 9.92 7.50
N ASP A 56 7.46 10.88 7.74
CA ASP A 56 7.30 11.89 8.81
C ASP A 56 6.46 13.09 8.36
N VAL A 57 6.49 13.45 7.07
CA VAL A 57 5.70 14.56 6.51
C VAL A 57 4.31 14.04 6.14
N GLN A 58 3.35 14.21 7.03
CA GLN A 58 1.93 13.88 6.81
C GLN A 58 1.02 15.02 7.31
N ASP A 59 1.34 16.23 6.85
CA ASP A 59 0.72 17.48 7.34
C ASP A 59 -0.80 17.43 7.33
N ASN A 60 -1.41 17.83 8.45
CA ASN A 60 -2.86 17.92 8.67
C ASN A 60 -3.63 16.58 8.60
N PHE A 61 -3.00 15.48 8.20
CA PHE A 61 -3.68 14.21 7.96
C PHE A 61 -4.35 13.69 9.22
N TRP A 62 -3.60 13.56 10.32
CA TRP A 62 -4.11 13.00 11.58
C TRP A 62 -5.13 13.88 12.30
N GLN A 63 -5.18 15.17 11.97
CA GLN A 63 -6.14 16.13 12.54
C GLN A 63 -7.38 16.30 11.66
N ALA A 64 -7.40 15.72 10.46
CA ALA A 64 -8.57 15.75 9.60
C ALA A 64 -9.75 15.03 10.28
N SER A 65 -10.97 15.53 10.07
CA SER A 65 -12.19 14.86 10.55
C SER A 65 -12.62 13.69 9.64
N SER A 66 -12.11 13.67 8.42
CA SER A 66 -12.35 12.68 7.37
C SER A 66 -11.29 12.87 6.29
N VAL A 67 -11.08 11.85 5.46
CA VAL A 67 -10.25 11.93 4.27
C VAL A 67 -11.07 11.46 3.07
N SER A 68 -10.99 12.22 1.98
CA SER A 68 -11.79 11.96 0.78
C SER A 68 -10.98 12.18 -0.48
N SER A 69 -11.35 11.49 -1.56
CA SER A 69 -10.64 11.48 -2.83
C SER A 69 -11.62 11.70 -3.98
N GLN A 70 -11.25 12.54 -4.94
CA GLN A 70 -11.98 12.69 -6.18
C GLN A 70 -11.58 11.59 -7.15
N TYR A 71 -12.56 10.99 -7.82
CA TYR A 71 -12.32 9.98 -8.83
C TYR A 71 -11.45 10.50 -9.97
N CYS A 72 -10.46 9.71 -10.36
CA CYS A 72 -9.75 9.84 -11.61
C CYS A 72 -9.60 8.45 -12.22
N GLY A 73 -10.01 8.29 -13.48
CA GLY A 73 -9.91 7.01 -14.19
C GLY A 73 -8.45 6.65 -14.50
N GLU A 74 -8.14 5.36 -14.50
CA GLU A 74 -6.83 4.86 -14.93
C GLU A 74 -6.71 4.87 -16.46
N TYR A 75 -5.50 4.61 -16.97
CA TYR A 75 -5.16 4.65 -18.39
C TYR A 75 -4.76 3.25 -18.88
N ASP A 76 -5.01 2.97 -20.16
CA ASP A 76 -4.52 1.73 -20.77
C ASP A 76 -3.05 1.88 -21.18
N THR A 77 -2.66 3.08 -21.64
CA THR A 77 -1.29 3.40 -22.07
C THR A 77 -0.84 4.77 -21.54
N PRO A 78 0.48 4.97 -21.29
CA PRO A 78 0.98 6.21 -20.68
C PRO A 78 0.69 7.49 -21.49
N ASP A 79 0.59 7.39 -22.82
CA ASP A 79 0.33 8.50 -23.74
C ASP A 79 -1.10 9.05 -23.68
N GLN A 80 -2.05 8.26 -23.15
CA GLN A 80 -3.42 8.73 -22.90
C GLN A 80 -3.44 9.77 -21.78
N CYS A 81 -2.53 9.64 -20.81
CA CYS A 81 -2.55 10.43 -19.60
C CYS A 81 -2.68 11.94 -19.90
N PRO A 82 -1.86 12.57 -20.78
CA PRO A 82 -1.96 13.98 -21.19
C PRO A 82 -3.35 14.53 -21.52
N ASN A 83 -4.21 13.71 -22.11
CA ASN A 83 -5.46 14.15 -22.73
C ASN A 83 -6.72 13.46 -22.17
N ALA A 84 -6.56 12.62 -21.15
CA ALA A 84 -7.63 11.77 -20.63
C ALA A 84 -8.24 12.34 -19.32
N TRP A 85 -8.45 11.48 -18.33
CA TRP A 85 -9.22 11.77 -17.13
C TRP A 85 -8.54 12.78 -16.21
N ALA A 86 -9.36 13.61 -15.55
CA ALA A 86 -8.97 14.49 -14.47
C ALA A 86 -9.84 14.17 -13.24
N GLY A 87 -9.50 14.77 -12.09
CA GLY A 87 -10.32 14.66 -10.89
C GLY A 87 -11.77 15.09 -11.14
N GLU A 88 -12.72 14.20 -10.88
CA GLU A 88 -14.15 14.48 -11.01
C GLU A 88 -14.74 14.82 -9.64
N SER A 89 -14.88 16.10 -9.32
CA SER A 89 -15.40 16.55 -8.01
C SER A 89 -16.82 16.06 -7.70
N SER A 90 -17.66 15.85 -8.72
CA SER A 90 -19.00 15.25 -8.56
C SER A 90 -18.97 13.78 -8.12
N LYS A 91 -17.79 13.15 -8.21
CA LYS A 91 -17.48 11.77 -7.87
C LYS A 91 -16.44 11.73 -6.76
N THR A 92 -16.84 12.15 -5.56
CA THR A 92 -15.98 12.16 -4.38
C THR A 92 -16.29 10.96 -3.48
N ALA A 93 -15.26 10.24 -3.10
CA ALA A 93 -15.33 9.09 -2.19
C ALA A 93 -14.66 9.39 -0.84
N GLU A 94 -15.19 8.89 0.26
CA GLU A 94 -14.73 9.14 1.64
C GLU A 94 -14.33 7.83 2.32
N ASN A 95 -13.19 7.85 3.03
CA ASN A 95 -12.71 6.68 3.76
C ASN A 95 -13.63 6.37 4.97
N PRO A 96 -14.24 5.17 5.05
CA PRO A 96 -15.19 4.85 6.10
C PRO A 96 -14.55 4.44 7.45
N ILE A 97 -13.24 4.20 7.51
CA ILE A 97 -12.54 3.71 8.71
C ILE A 97 -11.40 4.59 9.21
N PHE A 98 -11.07 5.66 8.51
CA PHE A 98 -10.01 6.60 8.89
C PHE A 98 -10.09 7.02 10.38
N ASN A 99 -11.27 7.45 10.84
CA ASN A 99 -11.48 7.89 12.22
C ASN A 99 -11.32 6.79 13.27
N LYS A 100 -11.41 5.51 12.88
CA LYS A 100 -11.15 4.40 13.80
C LYS A 100 -9.69 4.37 14.22
N PHE A 101 -8.77 4.72 13.32
CA PHE A 101 -7.33 4.76 13.60
C PHE A 101 -6.94 5.99 14.42
N THR A 102 -7.37 7.19 13.99
CA THR A 102 -7.03 8.45 14.66
C THR A 102 -7.52 8.53 16.10
N SER A 103 -8.57 7.76 16.44
CA SER A 103 -9.12 7.70 17.80
C SER A 103 -8.29 6.88 18.80
N VAL A 104 -7.42 5.97 18.33
CA VAL A 104 -6.72 5.01 19.20
C VAL A 104 -5.19 4.97 19.01
N TYR A 105 -4.70 5.52 17.90
CA TYR A 105 -3.28 5.57 17.55
C TYR A 105 -2.75 7.01 17.50
N GLN A 106 -1.43 7.13 17.57
CA GLN A 106 -0.73 8.43 17.56
C GLN A 106 0.30 8.52 16.43
N GLY A 107 0.34 7.53 15.52
CA GLY A 107 1.32 7.46 14.45
C GLY A 107 2.76 7.34 14.94
N LYS A 108 3.70 7.48 14.01
CA LYS A 108 5.13 7.36 14.27
C LYS A 108 5.60 8.42 15.28
N ASN A 109 6.15 7.97 16.41
CA ASN A 109 6.65 8.82 17.50
C ASN A 109 5.62 9.82 18.08
N GLY A 110 4.32 9.57 17.94
CA GLY A 110 3.28 10.46 18.45
C GLY A 110 3.00 11.69 17.60
N ASN A 111 3.52 11.75 16.38
CA ASN A 111 3.36 12.90 15.47
C ASN A 111 2.09 12.83 14.59
N GLY A 112 1.27 11.79 14.77
CA GLY A 112 0.18 11.46 13.87
C GLY A 112 0.64 10.91 12.52
N GLY A 113 -0.30 10.71 11.61
CA GLY A 113 -0.07 10.10 10.31
C GLY A 113 -0.19 8.58 10.36
N LEU A 114 -0.35 7.97 9.19
CA LEU A 114 -0.35 6.52 9.06
C LEU A 114 1.05 5.97 9.37
N TYR A 115 1.07 4.93 10.18
CA TYR A 115 2.20 4.06 10.48
C TYR A 115 2.33 2.94 9.41
N LEU A 116 2.35 3.36 8.14
CA LEU A 116 2.54 2.50 6.96
C LEU A 116 3.81 2.90 6.22
N MET A 117 4.48 1.93 5.58
CA MET A 117 5.67 2.23 4.80
C MET A 117 5.25 2.86 3.47
N HIS A 118 5.97 3.88 3.02
CA HIS A 118 5.99 4.19 1.61
C HIS A 118 6.81 3.12 0.87
N TRP A 119 6.41 2.77 -0.35
CA TRP A 119 7.00 1.63 -1.06
C TRP A 119 8.40 1.88 -1.63
N LEU A 120 8.78 3.11 -1.99
CA LEU A 120 10.04 3.41 -2.69
C LEU A 120 10.77 4.63 -2.10
N ALA A 121 12.09 4.53 -2.03
CA ALA A 121 12.94 5.64 -1.65
C ALA A 121 14.30 5.59 -2.34
N ASP A 122 14.85 6.77 -2.59
CA ASP A 122 16.22 6.99 -3.05
C ASP A 122 17.14 7.13 -1.82
N VAL A 123 18.01 6.14 -1.59
CA VAL A 123 18.82 6.07 -0.37
C VAL A 123 19.95 7.10 -0.38
N ASP A 124 20.57 7.30 -1.54
CA ASP A 124 21.79 8.09 -1.70
C ASP A 124 21.53 9.45 -2.37
N ASN A 125 20.26 9.82 -2.55
CA ASN A 125 19.83 11.01 -3.28
C ASN A 125 20.39 11.05 -4.72
N TRP A 126 20.43 9.89 -5.38
CA TRP A 126 20.90 9.77 -6.76
C TRP A 126 20.09 10.62 -7.74
N TYR A 127 18.78 10.72 -7.55
CA TYR A 127 17.88 11.56 -8.35
C TYR A 127 18.03 13.06 -8.06
N GLY A 128 18.62 13.42 -6.92
CA GLY A 128 18.87 14.81 -6.54
C GLY A 128 17.62 15.58 -6.11
N PHE A 129 16.57 14.90 -5.65
CA PHE A 129 15.36 15.56 -5.14
C PHE A 129 15.51 16.03 -3.68
N GLY A 130 16.38 15.40 -2.90
CA GLY A 130 16.78 15.82 -1.55
C GLY A 130 18.04 16.69 -1.53
N SER A 131 18.59 16.95 -0.34
CA SER A 131 19.88 17.65 -0.18
C SER A 131 21.03 16.69 0.13
N GLY A 132 22.21 16.92 -0.46
CA GLY A 132 23.39 16.08 -0.16
C GLY A 132 23.15 14.61 -0.51
N THR A 133 23.34 13.71 0.46
CA THR A 133 23.11 12.25 0.36
C THR A 133 21.91 11.83 1.22
N GLU A 134 20.89 12.67 1.32
CA GLU A 134 19.72 12.41 2.17
C GLU A 134 18.78 11.38 1.54
N PHE A 135 18.39 10.40 2.36
CA PHE A 135 17.29 9.49 2.05
C PHE A 135 16.03 10.28 1.66
N THR A 136 15.50 10.02 0.47
CA THR A 136 14.39 10.79 -0.10
C THR A 136 13.28 9.87 -0.59
N PHE A 137 12.05 10.14 -0.16
CA PHE A 137 10.88 9.44 -0.70
C PHE A 137 10.59 9.87 -2.14
N ILE A 138 10.54 8.89 -3.03
CA ILE A 138 10.27 9.06 -4.45
C ILE A 138 9.20 8.08 -4.89
N ASN A 139 8.58 8.34 -6.03
CA ASN A 139 7.66 7.41 -6.65
C ASN A 139 7.81 7.47 -8.18
N THR A 140 7.27 6.46 -8.87
CA THR A 140 7.48 6.25 -10.31
C THR A 140 6.16 5.97 -11.02
N PHE A 141 5.54 4.82 -10.78
CA PHE A 141 4.33 4.36 -11.46
C PHE A 141 3.10 5.22 -11.14
N GLN A 142 2.48 5.82 -12.18
CA GLN A 142 1.28 6.66 -12.06
C GLN A 142 0.39 6.66 -13.33
N ARG A 143 0.78 6.02 -14.43
CA ARG A 143 0.16 6.21 -15.76
C ARG A 143 -0.39 4.95 -16.41
N GLY A 144 -0.81 3.96 -15.62
CA GLY A 144 -1.67 2.87 -16.07
C GLY A 144 -0.94 1.54 -16.32
N GLU A 145 -1.68 0.56 -16.84
CA GLU A 145 -1.24 -0.85 -16.87
C GLU A 145 -0.05 -1.13 -17.79
N GLN A 146 0.15 -0.30 -18.82
CA GLN A 146 1.27 -0.38 -19.76
C GLN A 146 2.42 0.60 -19.41
N GLU A 147 2.45 1.19 -18.21
CA GLU A 147 3.64 1.94 -17.77
C GLU A 147 4.64 0.96 -17.13
N SER A 148 5.58 0.45 -17.92
CA SER A 148 6.67 -0.38 -17.39
C SER A 148 7.67 0.45 -16.58
N CYS A 149 8.58 -0.23 -15.86
CA CYS A 149 9.66 0.45 -15.14
C CYS A 149 10.62 1.27 -16.03
N TRP A 150 10.55 1.07 -17.35
CA TRP A 150 11.36 1.81 -18.33
C TRP A 150 10.70 3.11 -18.80
N GLU A 151 9.42 3.29 -18.49
CA GLU A 151 8.59 4.34 -19.05
C GLU A 151 8.22 5.41 -18.03
N THR A 152 8.51 5.17 -16.74
CA THR A 152 8.22 6.09 -15.64
C THR A 152 9.06 7.36 -15.71
N VAL A 153 8.56 8.41 -15.06
CA VAL A 153 9.35 9.61 -14.74
C VAL A 153 9.42 9.71 -13.22
N PRO A 154 10.54 9.36 -12.58
CA PRO A 154 10.68 9.43 -11.12
C PRO A 154 10.39 10.85 -10.59
N PHE A 155 9.69 10.94 -9.47
CA PHE A 155 9.29 12.21 -8.86
C PHE A 155 9.30 12.15 -7.32
N PRO A 156 9.50 13.28 -6.62
CA PRO A 156 9.49 13.30 -5.17
C PRO A 156 8.06 13.17 -4.61
N CYS A 157 7.92 12.44 -3.51
CA CYS A 157 6.64 12.29 -2.83
C CYS A 157 6.14 13.62 -2.23
N VAL A 158 7.08 14.45 -1.75
CA VAL A 158 6.87 15.85 -1.35
C VAL A 158 7.14 16.76 -2.54
N GLU A 159 6.06 17.27 -3.16
CA GLU A 159 6.09 18.12 -4.35
C GLU A 159 5.97 19.59 -3.96
N GLU A 160 7.11 20.30 -3.99
CA GLU A 160 7.21 21.76 -3.78
C GLU A 160 7.35 22.55 -5.08
N LYS A 161 7.26 21.88 -6.24
CA LYS A 161 7.47 22.42 -7.60
C LYS A 161 8.87 22.98 -7.82
N LYS A 162 9.86 22.37 -7.15
CA LYS A 162 11.30 22.65 -7.35
C LYS A 162 11.81 22.16 -8.70
N TYR A 163 11.18 21.12 -9.25
CA TYR A 163 11.54 20.47 -10.50
C TYR A 163 10.31 20.37 -11.42
N GLY A 164 10.51 20.02 -12.69
CA GLY A 164 9.42 19.96 -13.67
C GLY A 164 8.96 21.35 -14.12
N ASN A 165 7.68 21.50 -14.44
CA ASN A 165 7.15 22.81 -14.87
C ASN A 165 6.71 23.66 -13.67
N SER A 166 6.73 24.99 -13.80
CA SER A 166 6.57 25.90 -12.66
C SER A 166 5.16 25.91 -12.05
N GLN A 167 4.13 25.54 -12.82
CA GLN A 167 2.74 25.49 -12.34
C GLN A 167 2.39 24.15 -11.68
N GLN A 168 2.95 23.04 -12.19
CA GLN A 168 2.50 21.69 -11.87
C GLN A 168 3.58 20.79 -11.25
N GLY A 169 4.84 21.22 -11.24
CA GLY A 169 5.97 20.40 -10.79
C GLY A 169 6.26 19.23 -11.73
N LEU A 170 6.81 18.15 -11.19
CA LEU A 170 6.95 16.87 -11.90
C LEU A 170 5.62 16.11 -11.95
N LYS A 171 4.77 16.29 -10.93
CA LYS A 171 3.45 15.65 -10.89
C LYS A 171 2.51 16.06 -12.04
N GLY A 172 2.80 17.14 -12.76
CA GLY A 172 2.06 17.54 -13.98
C GLY A 172 2.07 16.51 -15.11
N ILE A 173 2.97 15.53 -15.08
CA ILE A 173 2.97 14.45 -16.07
C ILE A 173 1.73 13.54 -15.94
N PHE A 174 1.19 13.39 -14.72
CA PHE A 174 0.00 12.58 -14.42
C PHE A 174 -1.17 13.35 -13.77
N ASN A 175 -0.97 14.60 -13.38
CA ASN A 175 -2.00 15.49 -12.86
C ASN A 175 -2.44 16.51 -13.94
N ARG A 176 -3.75 16.74 -14.05
CA ARG A 176 -4.38 17.64 -15.04
C ARG A 176 -4.82 19.00 -14.47
N ASP A 177 -4.59 19.25 -13.18
CA ASP A 177 -4.84 20.55 -12.58
C ASP A 177 -3.98 21.62 -13.25
N SER A 178 -4.57 22.77 -13.56
CA SER A 178 -3.84 23.90 -14.18
C SER A 178 -2.72 24.43 -13.29
N ASN A 179 -2.88 24.31 -11.98
CA ASN A 179 -1.85 24.58 -10.98
C ASN A 179 -1.90 23.48 -9.92
N VAL A 180 -0.81 22.72 -9.81
CA VAL A 180 -0.70 21.71 -8.75
C VAL A 180 -0.37 22.44 -7.44
N THR A 181 -1.18 22.18 -6.42
CA THR A 181 -0.91 22.63 -5.06
C THR A 181 0.30 21.89 -4.52
N ALA A 182 1.22 22.59 -3.84
CA ALA A 182 2.35 21.96 -3.21
C ALA A 182 1.86 20.98 -2.14
N GLN A 183 2.27 19.71 -2.24
CA GLN A 183 1.58 18.60 -1.59
C GLN A 183 2.52 17.44 -1.30
N TRP A 184 2.11 16.54 -0.42
CA TRP A 184 2.76 15.28 -0.17
C TRP A 184 1.81 14.13 -0.53
N ALA A 185 2.34 13.02 -1.02
CA ALA A 185 1.58 11.81 -1.27
C ALA A 185 2.47 10.58 -1.19
N TYR A 186 1.98 9.51 -0.58
CA TYR A 186 2.67 8.24 -0.43
C TYR A 186 1.76 7.09 -0.84
N THR A 187 2.38 5.96 -1.15
CA THR A 187 1.73 4.71 -1.56
C THR A 187 2.40 3.57 -0.80
N ASN A 188 1.63 2.71 -0.13
CA ASN A 188 2.17 1.52 0.49
C ASN A 188 2.14 0.33 -0.47
N ALA A 189 2.92 -0.70 -0.16
CA ALA A 189 2.89 -2.00 -0.84
C ALA A 189 2.53 -3.06 0.22
N PRO A 190 1.23 -3.42 0.36
CA PRO A 190 0.74 -4.16 1.53
C PRO A 190 1.35 -5.54 1.71
N ASP A 191 1.88 -6.16 0.66
CA ASP A 191 2.65 -7.40 0.77
C ASP A 191 3.89 -7.23 1.67
N ALA A 192 4.55 -6.06 1.62
CA ALA A 192 5.72 -5.77 2.41
C ALA A 192 5.38 -5.55 3.88
N GLU A 193 4.32 -4.80 4.19
CA GLU A 193 3.87 -4.68 5.58
C GLU A 193 3.41 -6.03 6.13
N ASP A 194 2.64 -6.82 5.37
CA ASP A 194 2.23 -8.17 5.79
C ASP A 194 3.43 -9.10 5.99
N ARG A 195 4.47 -9.01 5.15
CA ARG A 195 5.73 -9.76 5.33
C ARG A 195 6.45 -9.35 6.61
N ALA A 196 6.50 -8.06 6.94
CA ALA A 196 7.07 -7.57 8.19
C ALA A 196 6.27 -8.08 9.41
N ILE A 197 4.93 -8.05 9.33
CA ILE A 197 4.01 -8.57 10.35
C ILE A 197 4.21 -10.08 10.53
N GLN A 198 4.35 -10.84 9.43
CA GLN A 198 4.66 -12.26 9.46
C GLN A 198 6.01 -12.52 10.16
N GLY A 199 7.05 -11.75 9.87
CA GLY A 199 8.34 -11.88 10.55
C GLY A 199 8.24 -11.63 12.07
N VAL A 200 7.41 -10.69 12.50
CA VAL A 200 7.12 -10.46 13.93
C VAL A 200 6.29 -11.61 14.51
N TYR A 201 5.32 -12.15 13.78
CA TYR A 201 4.58 -13.34 14.20
C TYR A 201 5.50 -14.54 14.42
N ASP A 202 6.40 -14.82 13.49
CA ASP A 202 7.42 -15.87 13.63
C ASP A 202 8.28 -15.65 14.87
N ALA A 203 8.75 -14.41 15.10
CA ALA A 203 9.52 -14.06 16.29
C ALA A 203 8.74 -14.30 17.60
N ILE A 204 7.42 -14.08 17.61
CA ILE A 204 6.55 -14.39 18.76
C ILE A 204 6.54 -15.91 18.99
N GLN A 205 6.35 -16.71 17.93
CA GLN A 205 6.34 -18.18 18.03
C GLN A 205 7.69 -18.72 18.54
N TRP A 206 8.80 -18.12 18.08
CA TRP A 206 10.15 -18.47 18.51
C TRP A 206 10.54 -17.89 19.87
N LYS A 207 9.64 -17.14 20.52
CA LYS A 207 9.85 -16.49 21.83
C LYS A 207 11.07 -15.57 21.83
N VAL A 208 11.31 -14.90 20.70
CA VAL A 208 12.40 -13.93 20.52
C VAL A 208 11.90 -12.52 20.22
N ALA A 209 10.58 -12.36 20.06
CA ALA A 209 9.96 -11.06 19.80
C ALA A 209 10.20 -10.03 20.91
N ASP A 210 10.27 -8.77 20.49
CA ASP A 210 10.23 -7.60 21.35
C ASP A 210 8.80 -7.05 21.43
N SER A 211 8.32 -6.80 22.65
CA SER A 211 6.93 -6.35 22.87
C SER A 211 6.61 -4.98 22.26
N SER A 212 7.59 -4.08 22.13
CA SER A 212 7.40 -2.78 21.50
C SER A 212 7.27 -2.93 19.97
N VAL A 213 8.01 -3.88 19.39
CA VAL A 213 7.87 -4.27 17.98
C VAL A 213 6.50 -4.93 17.73
N THR A 214 6.05 -5.85 18.60
CA THR A 214 4.71 -6.44 18.49
C THR A 214 3.60 -5.39 18.52
N ALA A 215 3.72 -4.37 19.37
CA ALA A 215 2.74 -3.28 19.44
C ALA A 215 2.71 -2.45 18.14
N LYS A 216 3.88 -2.16 17.56
CA LYS A 216 4.02 -1.44 16.29
C LYS A 216 3.50 -2.25 15.10
N ALA A 217 3.79 -3.55 15.05
CA ALA A 217 3.22 -4.45 14.05
C ALA A 217 1.69 -4.54 14.16
N SER A 218 1.15 -4.45 15.39
CA SER A 218 -0.30 -4.40 15.62
C SER A 218 -0.93 -3.10 15.08
N GLU A 219 -0.24 -1.96 15.20
CA GLU A 219 -0.69 -0.67 14.64
C GLU A 219 -0.65 -0.70 13.11
N MET A 220 0.47 -1.14 12.54
CA MET A 220 0.63 -1.33 11.09
C MET A 220 -0.46 -2.23 10.50
N GLY A 221 -0.72 -3.39 11.11
CA GLY A 221 -1.78 -4.28 10.66
C GLY A 221 -3.17 -3.67 10.79
N ASP A 222 -3.44 -2.88 11.84
CA ASP A 222 -4.75 -2.24 11.96
C ASP A 222 -5.00 -1.25 10.80
N GLU A 223 -3.99 -0.44 10.47
CA GLU A 223 -4.07 0.56 9.40
C GLU A 223 -4.08 -0.05 7.99
N LEU A 224 -3.45 -1.22 7.80
CA LEU A 224 -3.55 -2.01 6.56
C LEU A 224 -4.97 -2.43 6.20
N ARG A 225 -5.94 -2.35 7.12
CA ARG A 225 -7.34 -2.63 6.77
C ARG A 225 -7.88 -1.73 5.66
N ASN A 226 -7.28 -0.57 5.40
CA ASN A 226 -7.64 0.22 4.21
C ASN A 226 -7.32 -0.50 2.89
N ASN A 227 -6.31 -1.37 2.87
CA ASN A 227 -5.99 -2.22 1.72
C ASN A 227 -7.06 -3.29 1.44
N MET A 228 -8.08 -3.42 2.28
CA MET A 228 -9.24 -4.30 2.04
C MET A 228 -10.36 -3.62 1.24
N TYR A 229 -10.20 -2.34 0.86
CA TYR A 229 -11.22 -1.54 0.20
C TYR A 229 -10.92 -1.25 -1.27
N ASP A 230 -12.01 -1.17 -2.04
CA ASP A 230 -12.04 -0.58 -3.37
C ASP A 230 -11.38 0.80 -3.42
N LYS A 231 -10.75 1.16 -4.57
CA LYS A 231 -9.98 2.41 -4.75
C LYS A 231 -10.75 3.65 -4.32
N TYR A 232 -12.02 3.73 -4.69
CA TYR A 232 -12.88 4.86 -4.38
C TYR A 232 -14.10 4.43 -3.58
N TYR A 233 -13.92 3.45 -2.68
CA TYR A 233 -14.95 2.97 -1.75
C TYR A 233 -16.29 2.66 -2.44
N GLN A 234 -16.24 2.15 -3.67
CA GLN A 234 -17.41 1.67 -4.40
C GLN A 234 -17.84 0.29 -3.89
N GLU A 235 -19.14 0.01 -3.89
CA GLU A 235 -19.68 -1.30 -3.52
C GLU A 235 -19.02 -2.41 -4.34
N ILE A 236 -18.58 -3.48 -3.67
CA ILE A 236 -18.06 -4.67 -4.34
C ILE A 236 -19.23 -5.38 -5.02
N SER A 237 -19.28 -5.31 -6.34
CA SER A 237 -20.37 -5.93 -7.12
C SER A 237 -20.01 -6.02 -8.60
N THR A 238 -20.79 -6.80 -9.34
CA THR A 238 -20.69 -6.84 -10.81
C THR A 238 -21.22 -5.58 -11.50
N ASN A 239 -21.92 -4.69 -10.76
CA ASN A 239 -22.34 -3.38 -11.25
C ASN A 239 -21.46 -2.29 -10.63
N THR A 240 -20.42 -1.92 -11.34
CA THR A 240 -19.40 -0.98 -10.88
C THR A 240 -19.76 0.48 -11.12
N SER A 241 -20.96 0.77 -11.65
CA SER A 241 -21.36 2.16 -11.94
C SER A 241 -21.24 3.06 -10.71
N TRP A 242 -20.78 4.29 -10.92
CA TRP A 242 -20.48 5.25 -9.84
C TRP A 242 -21.64 5.54 -8.88
N SER A 243 -22.89 5.23 -9.23
CA SER A 243 -24.04 5.40 -8.33
C SER A 243 -23.90 4.67 -6.99
N ASN A 244 -22.93 3.74 -6.87
CA ASN A 244 -22.68 2.93 -5.69
C ASN A 244 -21.41 3.33 -4.92
N GLY A 245 -20.89 4.56 -5.12
CA GLY A 245 -19.78 5.10 -4.33
C GLY A 245 -20.12 5.35 -2.86
N ASN A 246 -19.11 5.49 -1.99
CA ASN A 246 -19.27 5.68 -0.54
C ASN A 246 -20.05 4.55 0.15
N ALA A 247 -19.80 3.31 -0.26
CA ALA A 247 -20.60 2.16 0.17
C ALA A 247 -20.28 1.65 1.60
N GLY A 248 -19.42 2.36 2.35
CA GLY A 248 -18.97 1.94 3.68
C GLY A 248 -18.37 0.53 3.64
N ASP A 249 -18.71 -0.31 4.61
CA ASP A 249 -18.23 -1.70 4.67
C ASP A 249 -18.57 -2.55 3.44
N LYS A 250 -19.56 -2.17 2.62
CA LYS A 250 -19.87 -2.89 1.38
C LYS A 250 -18.81 -2.71 0.28
N SER A 251 -17.89 -1.77 0.47
CA SER A 251 -16.73 -1.59 -0.41
C SER A 251 -15.51 -2.41 0.02
N LYS A 252 -15.64 -3.25 1.05
CA LYS A 252 -14.60 -4.20 1.45
C LYS A 252 -14.61 -5.45 0.58
N HIS A 253 -13.53 -5.68 -0.15
CA HIS A 253 -13.26 -6.97 -0.78
C HIS A 253 -12.54 -7.95 0.17
N TYR A 254 -11.99 -7.49 1.30
CA TYR A 254 -11.29 -8.31 2.31
C TYR A 254 -10.02 -9.04 1.82
N LEU A 255 -9.48 -8.62 0.68
CA LEU A 255 -8.19 -9.06 0.15
C LEU A 255 -7.15 -7.98 0.41
N MET A 256 -5.86 -8.32 0.37
CA MET A 256 -4.79 -7.32 0.25
C MET A 256 -4.72 -6.86 -1.21
N ASN A 257 -5.08 -5.60 -1.46
CA ASN A 257 -5.01 -5.01 -2.79
C ASN A 257 -3.57 -4.63 -3.17
N TRP A 258 -3.37 -4.04 -4.36
CA TRP A 258 -2.03 -3.62 -4.81
C TRP A 258 -1.44 -2.46 -3.99
N TYR A 259 -2.30 -1.56 -3.47
CA TYR A 259 -1.88 -0.41 -2.68
C TYR A 259 -3.03 0.27 -1.95
N THR A 260 -2.67 1.00 -0.90
CA THR A 260 -3.37 2.17 -0.41
C THR A 260 -2.47 3.37 -0.69
N SER A 261 -3.06 4.50 -1.04
CA SER A 261 -2.33 5.75 -1.19
C SER A 261 -3.02 6.86 -0.43
N TRP A 262 -2.24 7.77 0.12
CA TRP A 262 -2.74 8.90 0.89
C TRP A 262 -1.87 10.12 0.65
N GLY A 263 -2.46 11.30 0.79
CA GLY A 263 -1.79 12.56 0.53
C GLY A 263 -2.53 13.76 1.07
N GLY A 264 -1.89 14.92 0.99
CA GLY A 264 -2.44 16.16 1.52
C GLY A 264 -1.67 17.38 1.07
N ALA A 265 -2.27 18.56 1.26
CA ALA A 265 -1.57 19.81 1.06
C ALA A 265 -0.42 19.93 2.05
N LEU A 266 0.70 20.52 1.62
CA LEU A 266 1.75 20.91 2.57
C LEU A 266 1.22 22.02 3.48
N LYS A 267 1.62 22.00 4.75
CA LYS A 267 1.23 23.01 5.74
C LYS A 267 1.58 24.44 5.29
N SER A 268 2.68 24.60 4.55
CA SER A 268 3.14 25.88 3.98
C SER A 268 2.13 26.52 3.01
N THR A 269 1.21 25.76 2.45
CA THR A 269 0.18 26.27 1.54
C THR A 269 -0.98 26.95 2.26
N GLY A 270 -1.15 26.72 3.57
CA GLY A 270 -2.32 27.15 4.34
C GLY A 270 -3.63 26.41 4.00
N GLN A 271 -3.57 25.39 3.13
CA GLN A 271 -4.72 24.53 2.80
C GLN A 271 -4.74 23.30 3.72
N ASN A 272 -5.95 22.82 4.04
CA ASN A 272 -6.17 21.73 5.00
C ASN A 272 -6.88 20.52 4.38
N TRP A 273 -6.66 20.25 3.09
CA TRP A 273 -7.23 19.05 2.45
C TRP A 273 -6.26 17.87 2.56
N CYS A 274 -6.84 16.68 2.71
CA CYS A 274 -6.18 15.38 2.74
C CYS A 274 -7.07 14.36 2.04
N TRP A 275 -6.46 13.34 1.46
CA TRP A 275 -7.14 12.27 0.73
C TRP A 275 -6.52 10.92 1.04
N GLN A 276 -7.32 9.86 0.89
CA GLN A 276 -6.86 8.48 0.96
C GLN A 276 -7.73 7.62 0.03
N ILE A 277 -7.09 6.73 -0.71
CA ILE A 277 -7.72 5.74 -1.59
C ILE A 277 -7.32 4.32 -1.16
N GLY A 278 -8.22 3.37 -1.34
CA GLY A 278 -7.85 1.95 -1.38
C GLY A 278 -7.26 1.59 -2.75
N CYS A 279 -7.55 0.37 -3.22
CA CYS A 279 -7.27 -0.06 -4.58
C CYS A 279 -8.26 -1.16 -4.97
N SER A 280 -8.82 -1.06 -6.18
CA SER A 280 -9.82 -2.00 -6.69
C SER A 280 -9.21 -3.30 -7.21
N HIS A 281 -7.89 -3.38 -7.32
CA HIS A 281 -7.16 -4.49 -7.93
C HIS A 281 -6.46 -5.33 -6.84
N ALA A 282 -6.71 -6.63 -6.85
CA ALA A 282 -6.09 -7.60 -5.94
C ALA A 282 -5.36 -8.68 -6.74
N HIS A 283 -4.15 -8.99 -6.31
CA HIS A 283 -3.29 -10.00 -6.93
C HIS A 283 -2.98 -11.11 -5.93
N GLU A 284 -2.92 -12.37 -6.37
CA GLU A 284 -2.71 -13.53 -5.52
C GLU A 284 -1.44 -13.44 -4.65
N PHE A 285 -0.30 -13.01 -5.20
CA PHE A 285 0.95 -12.97 -4.45
C PHE A 285 1.00 -11.91 -3.34
N TYR A 286 0.08 -10.93 -3.36
CA TYR A 286 -0.06 -9.94 -2.28
C TYR A 286 -0.79 -10.49 -1.05
N GLN A 287 -1.45 -11.65 -1.16
CA GLN A 287 -2.20 -12.20 -0.04
C GLN A 287 -1.23 -12.83 0.98
N ASN A 288 -1.52 -12.63 2.27
CA ASN A 288 -0.76 -13.24 3.35
C ASN A 288 -1.68 -13.78 4.46
N PRO A 289 -2.20 -15.01 4.30
CA PRO A 289 -3.03 -15.66 5.32
C PRO A 289 -2.30 -15.82 6.67
N LEU A 290 -0.96 -15.91 6.65
CA LEU A 290 -0.16 -16.07 7.87
C LEU A 290 -0.06 -14.76 8.66
N ALA A 291 0.10 -13.62 7.99
CA ALA A 291 0.04 -12.30 8.63
C ALA A 291 -1.35 -12.06 9.24
N ALA A 292 -2.42 -12.33 8.50
CA ALA A 292 -3.80 -12.23 9.00
C ALA A 292 -4.02 -13.13 10.24
N TYR A 293 -3.54 -14.37 10.20
CA TYR A 293 -3.60 -15.30 11.33
C TYR A 293 -2.78 -14.80 12.53
N GLY A 294 -1.58 -14.28 12.29
CA GLY A 294 -0.71 -13.72 13.33
C GLY A 294 -1.35 -12.51 14.03
N LEU A 295 -1.97 -11.61 13.25
CA LEU A 295 -2.70 -10.45 13.77
C LEU A 295 -3.88 -10.85 14.66
N LEU A 296 -4.60 -11.92 14.30
CA LEU A 296 -5.75 -12.42 15.07
C LEU A 296 -5.34 -13.11 16.38
N THR A 297 -4.22 -13.82 16.37
CA THR A 297 -3.87 -14.76 17.45
C THR A 297 -2.82 -14.24 18.42
N SER A 298 -1.94 -13.34 17.97
CA SER A 298 -0.69 -13.02 18.66
C SER A 298 -0.43 -11.51 18.79
N MET A 299 -1.28 -10.68 18.22
CA MET A 299 -1.12 -9.22 18.19
C MET A 299 -2.40 -8.52 18.67
N ASN A 300 -2.31 -7.23 19.00
CA ASN A 300 -3.41 -6.48 19.61
C ASN A 300 -3.71 -5.19 18.86
N MET A 301 -4.46 -5.33 17.76
CA MET A 301 -5.07 -4.23 17.02
C MET A 301 -6.11 -3.53 17.91
N LYS A 302 -6.08 -2.19 17.95
CA LYS A 302 -6.85 -1.38 18.91
C LYS A 302 -8.12 -0.78 18.29
N ALA A 303 -8.11 -0.50 17.00
CA ALA A 303 -9.20 0.17 16.34
C ALA A 303 -10.39 -0.77 16.16
N ASP A 304 -11.57 -0.18 16.24
CA ASP A 304 -12.81 -0.94 16.21
C ASP A 304 -13.00 -1.73 14.89
N GLY A 305 -13.53 -2.94 15.01
CA GLY A 305 -13.77 -3.84 13.88
C GLY A 305 -12.56 -4.64 13.37
N ALA A 306 -11.35 -4.42 13.91
CA ALA A 306 -10.13 -5.01 13.33
C ALA A 306 -10.13 -6.53 13.34
N LYS A 307 -10.56 -7.16 14.44
CA LYS A 307 -10.65 -8.63 14.53
C LYS A 307 -11.67 -9.21 13.57
N GLN A 308 -12.82 -8.55 13.40
CA GLN A 308 -13.85 -8.98 12.46
C GLN A 308 -13.35 -8.91 11.02
N ASP A 309 -12.69 -7.80 10.67
CA ASP A 309 -12.14 -7.58 9.33
C ASP A 309 -11.06 -8.61 8.99
N TYR A 310 -10.10 -8.86 9.90
CA TYR A 310 -9.06 -9.86 9.66
C TYR A 310 -9.57 -11.30 9.70
N THR A 311 -10.59 -11.60 10.50
CA THR A 311 -11.25 -12.92 10.45
C THR A 311 -11.84 -13.16 9.06
N LYS A 312 -12.52 -12.15 8.51
CA LYS A 312 -13.09 -12.24 7.16
C LYS A 312 -12.01 -12.23 6.09
N SER A 313 -10.93 -11.47 6.27
CA SER A 313 -9.81 -11.42 5.34
C SER A 313 -9.07 -12.75 5.26
N LEU A 314 -8.79 -13.40 6.40
CA LEU A 314 -8.17 -14.73 6.42
C LEU A 314 -8.99 -15.75 5.62
N GLU A 315 -10.31 -15.80 5.86
CA GLU A 315 -11.22 -16.67 5.10
C GLU A 315 -11.18 -16.32 3.60
N ARG A 316 -11.33 -15.03 3.28
CA ARG A 316 -11.41 -14.54 1.90
C ARG A 316 -10.14 -14.78 1.10
N GLN A 317 -8.97 -14.62 1.70
CA GLN A 317 -7.68 -14.87 1.05
C GLN A 317 -7.53 -16.36 0.70
N LEU A 318 -7.93 -17.26 1.60
CA LEU A 318 -7.91 -18.70 1.32
C LEU A 318 -8.89 -19.09 0.20
N GLU A 319 -10.10 -18.52 0.22
CA GLU A 319 -11.07 -18.69 -0.88
C GLU A 319 -10.51 -18.19 -2.23
N PHE A 320 -9.77 -17.08 -2.21
CA PHE A 320 -9.19 -16.48 -3.41
C PHE A 320 -8.10 -17.35 -4.03
N TYR A 321 -7.20 -17.90 -3.22
CA TYR A 321 -6.20 -18.89 -3.68
C TYR A 321 -6.86 -20.12 -4.31
N LEU A 322 -7.91 -20.65 -3.69
CA LEU A 322 -8.64 -21.81 -4.22
C LEU A 322 -9.36 -21.50 -5.53
N TRP A 323 -9.93 -20.29 -5.64
CA TRP A 323 -10.61 -19.85 -6.85
C TRP A 323 -9.64 -19.62 -8.02
N LEU A 324 -8.42 -19.14 -7.75
CA LEU A 324 -7.40 -18.85 -8.75
C LEU A 324 -6.54 -20.06 -9.12
N GLN A 325 -6.66 -21.18 -8.41
CA GLN A 325 -5.87 -22.38 -8.69
C GLN A 325 -6.21 -22.95 -10.08
N SER A 326 -5.23 -22.94 -10.98
CA SER A 326 -5.35 -23.53 -12.30
C SER A 326 -5.44 -25.06 -12.24
N SER A 327 -5.92 -25.68 -13.31
CA SER A 327 -6.03 -27.15 -13.41
C SER A 327 -4.71 -27.91 -13.25
N ASN A 328 -3.58 -27.24 -13.46
CA ASN A 328 -2.24 -27.82 -13.34
C ASN A 328 -1.54 -27.47 -12.03
N GLY A 329 -2.17 -26.70 -11.13
CA GLY A 329 -1.64 -26.36 -9.82
C GLY A 329 -1.25 -24.89 -9.59
N PRO A 330 -0.58 -24.18 -10.54
CA PRO A 330 -0.23 -22.77 -10.37
C PRO A 330 -1.44 -21.88 -10.11
N ILE A 331 -1.23 -20.78 -9.40
CA ILE A 331 -2.26 -19.79 -9.08
C ILE A 331 -2.29 -18.71 -10.17
N ALA A 332 -3.48 -18.34 -10.63
CA ALA A 332 -3.69 -17.28 -11.61
C ALA A 332 -3.66 -15.88 -10.96
N GLY A 333 -3.57 -14.81 -11.77
CA GLY A 333 -3.27 -13.46 -11.29
C GLY A 333 -4.19 -12.92 -10.20
N GLY A 334 -5.47 -12.66 -10.49
CA GLY A 334 -6.35 -12.10 -9.46
C GLY A 334 -7.69 -11.58 -9.95
N ALA A 335 -8.13 -10.47 -9.33
CA ALA A 335 -9.42 -9.87 -9.61
C ALA A 335 -9.43 -8.34 -9.46
N THR A 336 -10.42 -7.70 -10.07
CA THR A 336 -10.66 -6.26 -9.95
C THR A 336 -12.13 -5.91 -9.72
N ASN A 337 -12.38 -4.91 -8.88
CA ASN A 337 -13.69 -4.25 -8.78
C ASN A 337 -13.83 -3.07 -9.76
N SER A 338 -12.77 -2.72 -10.50
CA SER A 338 -12.77 -1.61 -11.45
C SER A 338 -12.17 -2.06 -12.78
N TYR A 339 -13.02 -2.57 -13.67
CA TYR A 339 -12.55 -2.99 -15.00
C TYR A 339 -11.92 -1.80 -15.72
N LYS A 340 -10.67 -2.00 -16.18
CA LYS A 340 -9.79 -0.99 -16.78
C LYS A 340 -9.52 0.23 -15.88
N GLY A 341 -9.72 0.08 -14.57
CA GLY A 341 -9.58 1.18 -13.60
C GLY A 341 -10.55 2.34 -13.82
N ARG A 342 -11.67 2.07 -14.51
CA ARG A 342 -12.68 3.07 -14.90
C ARG A 342 -14.10 2.59 -14.62
N TYR A 343 -14.24 1.56 -13.80
CA TYR A 343 -15.52 0.97 -13.41
C TYR A 343 -16.46 0.63 -14.59
N LEU A 344 -15.87 0.18 -15.70
CA LEU A 344 -16.62 -0.19 -16.90
C LEU A 344 -17.41 -1.48 -16.67
N SER A 345 -18.50 -1.67 -17.44
CA SER A 345 -19.24 -2.92 -17.44
C SER A 345 -18.34 -4.10 -17.80
N TYR A 346 -18.46 -5.18 -17.05
CA TYR A 346 -17.64 -6.37 -17.27
C TYR A 346 -18.00 -7.05 -18.60
N PRO A 347 -17.02 -7.63 -19.31
CA PRO A 347 -17.28 -8.46 -20.48
C PRO A 347 -18.20 -9.64 -20.16
N SER A 348 -19.05 -10.03 -21.10
CA SER A 348 -19.97 -11.15 -20.90
C SER A 348 -19.22 -12.46 -20.65
N GLY A 349 -19.65 -13.23 -19.65
CA GLY A 349 -19.10 -14.55 -19.34
C GLY A 349 -17.79 -14.54 -18.57
N VAL A 350 -17.27 -13.38 -18.17
CA VAL A 350 -16.07 -13.32 -17.32
C VAL A 350 -16.37 -13.88 -15.92
N PRO A 351 -15.53 -14.77 -15.37
CA PRO A 351 -15.69 -15.27 -14.01
C PRO A 351 -15.61 -14.14 -12.99
N THR A 352 -16.34 -14.30 -11.88
CA THR A 352 -16.31 -13.34 -10.78
C THR A 352 -16.04 -14.03 -9.45
N PHE A 353 -15.40 -13.28 -8.54
CA PHE A 353 -15.14 -13.66 -7.17
C PHE A 353 -15.77 -12.62 -6.25
N TYR A 354 -16.85 -13.00 -5.56
CA TYR A 354 -17.63 -12.08 -4.72
C TYR A 354 -18.06 -10.79 -5.42
N GLY A 355 -18.23 -10.82 -6.74
CA GLY A 355 -18.59 -9.66 -7.55
C GLY A 355 -17.41 -8.97 -8.23
N MET A 356 -16.16 -9.24 -7.86
CA MET A 356 -14.98 -8.74 -8.57
C MET A 356 -14.69 -9.57 -9.83
N MET A 357 -14.30 -8.92 -10.92
CA MET A 357 -13.98 -9.55 -12.20
C MET A 357 -12.61 -10.24 -12.16
N TYR A 358 -12.49 -11.46 -12.70
CA TYR A 358 -11.18 -12.10 -12.93
C TYR A 358 -10.26 -11.26 -13.84
N VAL A 359 -8.98 -11.20 -13.49
CA VAL A 359 -7.92 -10.56 -14.28
C VAL A 359 -6.69 -11.46 -14.29
N GLU A 360 -6.18 -11.75 -15.48
CA GLU A 360 -4.97 -12.58 -15.65
C GLU A 360 -3.71 -11.86 -15.17
N HIS A 361 -3.61 -10.56 -15.42
CA HIS A 361 -2.51 -9.69 -14.99
C HIS A 361 -3.07 -8.46 -14.25
N PRO A 362 -3.37 -8.57 -12.95
CA PRO A 362 -3.78 -7.42 -12.17
C PRO A 362 -2.72 -6.30 -12.22
N VAL A 363 -3.18 -5.06 -12.38
CA VAL A 363 -2.40 -3.81 -12.37
C VAL A 363 -1.45 -3.59 -13.53
N TYR A 364 -0.48 -4.47 -13.78
CA TYR A 364 0.56 -4.26 -14.80
C TYR A 364 0.50 -5.30 -15.90
N ALA A 365 0.69 -4.84 -17.13
CA ALA A 365 0.63 -5.61 -18.36
C ALA A 365 1.92 -5.52 -19.20
N ASP A 366 2.93 -4.74 -18.78
CA ASP A 366 4.26 -4.67 -19.42
C ASP A 366 5.42 -4.82 -18.40
N PRO A 367 5.89 -6.06 -18.13
CA PRO A 367 5.26 -7.31 -18.51
C PRO A 367 3.98 -7.58 -17.69
N GLY A 368 3.18 -8.55 -18.12
CA GLY A 368 2.05 -9.06 -17.34
C GLY A 368 2.49 -9.46 -15.92
N SER A 369 1.84 -8.89 -14.90
CA SER A 369 2.22 -9.06 -13.49
C SER A 369 2.29 -10.52 -13.04
N ASN A 370 1.43 -11.38 -13.57
CA ASN A 370 1.40 -12.82 -13.27
C ASN A 370 2.23 -13.69 -14.24
N HIS A 371 3.12 -13.11 -15.04
CA HIS A 371 4.13 -13.88 -15.79
C HIS A 371 5.36 -14.23 -14.96
N TRP A 372 5.55 -13.53 -13.84
CA TRP A 372 6.65 -13.79 -12.92
C TRP A 372 6.30 -14.98 -12.02
N ILE A 373 7.22 -15.95 -11.92
CA ILE A 373 7.04 -17.19 -11.15
C ILE A 373 7.29 -16.97 -9.63
N GLY A 374 7.96 -15.88 -9.27
CA GLY A 374 8.52 -15.63 -7.94
C GLY A 374 7.52 -15.32 -6.85
#